data_AF-A0A803PPF3-F1
#
_entry.id   AF-A0A803PPF3-F1
#
_cell.length_a   1.000
_cell.length_b   1.000
_cell.length_c   1.000
_cell.angle_alpha   90.00
_cell.angle_beta   90.00
_cell.angle_gamma   90.00
#
_symmetry.space_group_name_H-M   'P 1'
#
loop_
_entity.id
_entity.type
_entity.pdbx_description
1 polymer ?
#
loop_
_entity_poly.entity_id
_entity_poly.type
_entity_poly.pdbx_seq_one_letter_code
_entity_poly.pdbx_strand_id
1 'polypeptide(L)'
;MAACVAVGFKPYSALRILSFYSSLPRARPLCFQPLFRRISPSSPARTCFCSLVSGGEKTKPEIAENWRSESVGDFRKKLRIADIKGGPDEGLERLGQTLVVKGWVRTVRVQSSVTFIDVNDGSCLSNMQCVMGSDADGYDQVESGSVTTGASIWVQGIVVKSQGSKQKVELKVNKIVVVGKSDPSFPIQKKRVSKEFLRTKAHLRPRTNTFGAVARVRNALAYATHKFFQENGFVWISSPIITASDCEGAGEQFCVTTLMQSSGEVDSLVDCIPKTKDGLIDWSQDFFGKPAFLTVSGQLNAETYATALSDVYTFGPTFRAENSNTSRHLAEFWMIEPELAFADLNDDMACATAYLQYVVKYVLENCKEDMDFFNTWIEKGIIDRLSDVAQKEFVQLTYTNAIELLLKSKKKFEFPVKWGCDLQSEHERYITEEAFNGCPVIIRDYPKEIKAFYMRQNDDGKTVAAMDVLVPRVTSSLLISIFIIFNSEFSAVHMFIH
;
A
#
# COMPACT_ATOMS: atom_id res chain seq x y z
N MET A 1 8.23 60.69 13.59
CA MET A 1 9.27 60.89 14.61
C MET A 1 9.10 59.79 15.65
N ALA A 2 10.20 59.06 15.91
CA ALA A 2 10.50 58.21 17.09
C ALA A 2 9.54 57.05 17.44
N ALA A 3 9.97 55.82 17.72
CA ALA A 3 11.31 55.21 17.74
C ALA A 3 11.16 53.68 17.69
N CYS A 4 12.02 53.03 16.89
CA CYS A 4 12.28 51.58 16.95
C CYS A 4 13.06 51.23 18.21
N VAL A 5 12.70 50.13 18.86
CA VAL A 5 13.57 49.43 19.83
C VAL A 5 14.01 48.12 19.19
N ALA A 6 15.30 48.03 18.89
CA ALA A 6 15.96 46.82 18.41
C ALA A 6 16.40 45.97 19.61
N VAL A 7 16.07 44.69 19.61
CA VAL A 7 16.62 43.70 20.53
C VAL A 7 17.53 42.78 19.73
N GLY A 8 18.83 42.84 20.03
CA GLY A 8 19.89 42.15 19.29
C GLY A 8 19.98 40.66 19.64
N PHE A 9 20.14 39.83 18.60
CA PHE A 9 20.53 38.43 18.72
C PHE A 9 22.06 38.29 18.77
N LYS A 10 22.58 37.54 19.74
CA LYS A 10 23.99 37.12 19.80
C LYS A 10 24.21 35.87 18.94
N PRO A 11 25.31 35.78 18.16
CA PRO A 11 25.65 34.58 17.40
C PRO A 11 26.37 33.56 18.31
N TYR A 12 25.82 32.35 18.43
CA TYR A 12 26.55 31.25 19.07
C TYR A 12 27.44 30.51 18.05
N SER A 13 28.73 30.58 18.37
CA SER A 13 29.89 29.81 17.94
C SER A 13 29.66 28.46 17.26
N ALA A 14 30.25 28.33 16.06
CA ALA A 14 30.57 27.06 15.41
C ALA A 14 31.71 26.35 16.16
N LEU A 15 31.46 25.14 16.68
CA LEU A 15 32.47 24.28 17.29
C LEU A 15 32.87 23.18 16.30
N ARG A 16 34.11 23.28 15.82
CA ARG A 16 34.84 22.21 15.12
C ARG A 16 35.12 21.07 16.09
N ILE A 17 34.68 19.86 15.77
CA ILE A 17 35.12 18.65 16.48
C ILE A 17 36.39 18.15 15.79
N LEU A 18 37.52 18.35 16.46
CA LEU A 18 38.81 17.71 16.19
C LEU A 18 38.80 16.31 16.80
N SER A 19 39.30 15.33 16.04
CA SER A 19 39.45 13.96 16.48
C SER A 19 40.59 13.84 17.49
N PHE A 20 40.36 13.10 18.57
CA PHE A 20 41.41 12.62 19.46
C PHE A 20 41.42 11.09 19.39
N TYR A 21 42.48 10.57 18.76
CA TYR A 21 42.90 9.19 18.84
C TYR A 21 43.46 8.92 20.25
N SER A 22 42.95 7.90 20.93
CA SER A 22 43.64 7.24 22.04
C SER A 22 43.77 5.74 21.74
N SER A 23 45.01 5.29 21.73
CA SER A 23 45.52 3.94 21.53
C SER A 23 45.04 2.92 22.58
N LEU A 24 44.81 1.65 22.16
CA LEU A 24 45.02 0.39 22.91
C LEU A 24 44.79 -0.82 21.95
N PRO A 25 45.21 -2.08 22.26
CA PRO A 25 46.04 -2.88 21.37
C PRO A 25 45.35 -4.03 20.64
N ARG A 26 46.05 -4.49 19.59
CA ARG A 26 45.75 -5.58 18.65
C ARG A 26 45.25 -6.89 19.28
N ALA A 27 44.16 -7.41 18.73
CA ALA A 27 43.88 -8.84 18.62
C ALA A 27 43.65 -9.21 17.13
N ARG A 28 44.32 -10.26 16.66
CA ARG A 28 44.25 -10.76 15.28
C ARG A 28 42.96 -11.57 15.05
N PRO A 29 42.36 -11.54 13.85
CA PRO A 29 41.55 -12.66 13.37
C PRO A 29 42.27 -13.45 12.27
N LEU A 30 42.19 -14.78 12.39
CA LEU A 30 42.56 -15.77 11.39
C LEU A 30 41.62 -15.66 10.19
N CYS A 31 42.16 -15.63 8.97
CA CYS A 31 41.40 -15.60 7.73
C CYS A 31 41.64 -16.88 6.93
N PHE A 32 40.57 -17.62 6.63
CA PHE A 32 40.54 -18.78 5.74
C PHE A 32 40.55 -18.31 4.27
N GLN A 33 41.39 -18.92 3.43
CA GLN A 33 41.40 -18.74 1.97
C GLN A 33 40.57 -19.82 1.27
N PRO A 34 39.97 -19.52 0.09
CA PRO A 34 39.78 -20.51 -0.95
C PRO A 34 40.66 -20.24 -2.18
N LEU A 35 41.33 -21.29 -2.64
CA LEU A 35 42.13 -21.37 -3.85
C LEU A 35 41.26 -21.27 -5.12
N PHE A 36 41.65 -20.43 -6.07
CA PHE A 36 41.32 -20.63 -7.49
C PHE A 36 42.56 -20.40 -8.37
N ARG A 37 42.89 -21.44 -9.14
CA ARG A 37 43.93 -21.51 -10.18
C ARG A 37 43.36 -21.03 -11.52
N ARG A 38 44.11 -20.21 -12.28
CA ARG A 38 44.14 -20.17 -13.77
C ARG A 38 45.35 -19.32 -14.21
N ILE A 39 46.41 -19.93 -14.75
CA ILE A 39 46.74 -20.13 -16.18
C ILE A 39 46.91 -18.79 -16.94
N SER A 40 48.15 -18.51 -17.33
CA SER A 40 48.65 -17.40 -18.16
C SER A 40 48.36 -17.59 -19.66
N PRO A 41 48.47 -16.52 -20.48
CA PRO A 41 49.60 -16.47 -21.41
C PRO A 41 50.21 -15.08 -21.66
N SER A 42 51.33 -15.13 -22.37
CA SER A 42 52.44 -14.21 -22.62
C SER A 42 52.21 -12.99 -23.54
N SER A 43 52.94 -11.90 -23.23
CA SER A 43 53.29 -10.68 -24.02
C SER A 43 54.10 -11.00 -25.32
N PRO A 44 54.54 -10.03 -26.20
CA PRO A 44 54.67 -8.57 -25.99
C PRO A 44 54.51 -7.58 -27.20
N ALA A 45 54.58 -6.29 -26.84
CA ALA A 45 55.32 -5.17 -27.48
C ALA A 45 54.62 -4.10 -28.36
N ARG A 46 54.65 -2.86 -27.81
CA ARG A 46 55.01 -1.53 -28.40
C ARG A 46 54.12 -0.97 -29.54
N THR A 47 53.65 0.28 -29.55
CA THR A 47 54.26 1.58 -29.21
C THR A 47 53.13 2.62 -29.04
N CYS A 48 53.28 3.56 -28.09
CA CYS A 48 52.45 4.76 -27.96
C CYS A 48 53.33 6.00 -28.13
N PHE A 49 52.83 7.02 -28.85
CA PHE A 49 53.46 8.34 -29.00
C PHE A 49 53.02 9.26 -27.85
N CYS A 50 53.99 9.86 -27.16
CA CYS A 50 53.79 10.82 -26.08
C CYS A 50 53.57 12.26 -26.58
N SER A 51 52.83 13.05 -25.80
CA SER A 51 53.08 14.48 -25.63
C SER A 51 53.17 14.81 -24.12
N LEU A 52 54.32 15.37 -23.75
CA LEU A 52 54.77 15.73 -22.41
C LEU A 52 54.03 16.94 -21.82
N VAL A 53 53.77 16.92 -20.50
CA VAL A 53 53.95 18.07 -19.59
C VAL A 53 54.55 17.58 -18.27
N SER A 54 55.60 18.26 -17.83
CA SER A 54 56.46 17.99 -16.67
C SER A 54 55.89 18.54 -15.35
N GLY A 55 56.07 17.80 -14.24
CA GLY A 55 55.91 18.32 -12.86
C GLY A 55 56.00 17.22 -11.80
N GLY A 56 56.98 17.30 -10.89
CA GLY A 56 57.45 16.24 -9.99
C GLY A 56 56.48 15.68 -8.93
N GLU A 57 56.66 14.37 -8.71
CA GLU A 57 56.39 13.49 -7.56
C GLU A 57 55.34 13.86 -6.48
N LYS A 58 54.21 13.14 -6.52
CA LYS A 58 53.66 12.43 -5.35
C LYS A 58 53.25 11.03 -5.79
N THR A 59 53.87 10.02 -5.19
CA THR A 59 53.51 8.61 -5.30
C THR A 59 52.06 8.39 -4.83
N LYS A 60 51.13 8.26 -5.76
CA LYS A 60 49.81 7.67 -5.52
C LYS A 60 49.91 6.16 -5.77
N PRO A 61 49.39 5.30 -4.88
CA PRO A 61 49.39 3.87 -5.13
C PRO A 61 48.45 3.57 -6.31
N GLU A 62 49.00 2.95 -7.36
CA GLU A 62 48.24 2.33 -8.45
C GLU A 62 47.42 1.16 -7.89
N ILE A 63 46.23 1.43 -7.38
CA ILE A 63 45.18 0.41 -7.12
C ILE A 63 43.92 0.78 -7.91
N ALA A 64 44.08 1.24 -9.15
CA ALA A 64 42.98 1.90 -9.86
C ALA A 64 42.74 1.40 -11.27
N GLU A 65 43.07 0.16 -11.63
CA GLU A 65 42.74 -0.33 -13.00
C GLU A 65 42.14 -1.74 -13.12
N ASN A 66 41.71 -2.39 -12.02
CA ASN A 66 41.00 -3.68 -12.12
C ASN A 66 39.61 -3.73 -11.44
N TRP A 67 38.99 -2.58 -11.17
CA TRP A 67 37.66 -2.50 -10.56
C TRP A 67 36.50 -2.29 -11.54
N ARG A 68 36.73 -2.31 -12.86
CA ARG A 68 35.63 -2.32 -13.82
C ARG A 68 35.00 -3.71 -13.85
N SER A 69 34.15 -3.95 -12.85
CA SER A 69 33.23 -5.09 -12.78
C SER A 69 32.38 -5.14 -14.04
N GLU A 70 31.97 -6.35 -14.44
CA GLU A 70 31.00 -6.59 -15.51
C GLU A 70 29.86 -5.55 -15.46
N SER A 71 29.58 -4.89 -16.59
CA SER A 71 28.53 -3.88 -16.67
C SER A 71 27.18 -4.49 -16.30
N VAL A 72 26.44 -3.84 -15.41
CA VAL A 72 25.06 -4.24 -15.11
C VAL A 72 24.25 -4.18 -16.40
N GLY A 73 23.61 -5.30 -16.78
CA GLY A 73 22.79 -5.38 -17.97
C GLY A 73 21.48 -4.58 -17.85
N ASP A 74 20.87 -4.26 -18.99
CA ASP A 74 19.62 -3.48 -19.04
C ASP A 74 18.47 -4.13 -18.25
N PHE A 75 17.60 -3.29 -17.68
CA PHE A 75 16.36 -3.75 -17.06
C PHE A 75 15.42 -4.34 -18.11
N ARG A 76 15.22 -5.66 -18.07
CA ARG A 76 14.33 -6.38 -18.99
C ARG A 76 13.01 -6.70 -18.32
N LYS A 77 11.91 -6.14 -18.86
CA LYS A 77 10.56 -6.55 -18.48
C LYS A 77 10.36 -8.03 -18.83
N LYS A 78 9.98 -8.82 -17.84
CA LYS A 78 9.59 -10.22 -18.04
C LYS A 78 8.25 -10.27 -18.76
N LEU A 79 8.12 -11.16 -19.75
CA LEU A 79 6.82 -11.49 -20.36
C LEU A 79 5.90 -12.12 -19.31
N ARG A 80 4.73 -11.51 -19.10
CA ARG A 80 3.72 -11.99 -18.14
C ARG A 80 2.62 -12.77 -18.85
N ILE A 81 1.94 -13.66 -18.13
CA ILE A 81 0.78 -14.38 -18.66
C ILE A 81 -0.32 -13.40 -19.09
N ALA A 82 -0.52 -12.32 -18.33
CA ALA A 82 -1.43 -11.24 -18.70
C ALA A 82 -1.08 -10.60 -20.06
N ASP A 83 0.20 -10.50 -20.43
CA ASP A 83 0.62 -9.94 -21.73
C ASP A 83 0.41 -10.92 -22.89
N ILE A 84 0.23 -12.21 -22.58
CA ILE A 84 -0.07 -13.28 -23.55
C ILE A 84 -1.57 -13.40 -23.77
N LYS A 85 -2.36 -13.41 -22.68
CA LYS A 85 -3.78 -13.76 -22.70
C LYS A 85 -4.75 -12.64 -22.34
N GLY A 86 -4.27 -11.49 -21.87
CA GLY A 86 -5.12 -10.41 -21.35
C GLY A 86 -5.84 -9.57 -22.42
N GLY A 87 -5.48 -9.73 -23.69
CA GLY A 87 -6.13 -9.06 -24.81
C GLY A 87 -7.50 -9.64 -25.17
N PRO A 88 -8.30 -8.94 -25.99
CA PRO A 88 -9.64 -9.39 -26.42
C PRO A 88 -9.62 -10.72 -27.21
N ASP A 89 -8.50 -11.01 -27.87
CA ASP A 89 -8.26 -12.25 -28.62
C ASP A 89 -7.81 -13.42 -27.74
N GLU A 90 -7.50 -13.16 -26.46
CA GLU A 90 -6.92 -14.08 -25.46
C GLU A 90 -5.68 -14.84 -25.96
N GLY A 91 -4.85 -14.19 -26.78
CA GLY A 91 -3.56 -14.70 -27.24
C GLY A 91 -3.57 -15.45 -28.57
N LEU A 92 -4.68 -15.42 -29.30
CA LEU A 92 -4.79 -15.99 -30.66
C LEU A 92 -3.83 -15.31 -31.67
N GLU A 93 -3.49 -14.04 -31.49
CA GLU A 93 -2.51 -13.34 -32.31
C GLU A 93 -1.07 -13.85 -32.12
N ARG A 94 -0.84 -14.62 -31.05
CA ARG A 94 0.48 -15.15 -30.71
C ARG A 94 0.71 -16.59 -31.19
N LEU A 95 -0.22 -17.17 -31.94
CA LEU A 95 -0.10 -18.53 -32.46
C LEU A 95 1.19 -18.72 -33.27
N GLY A 96 1.88 -19.84 -33.04
CA GLY A 96 3.15 -20.17 -33.68
C GLY A 96 4.38 -19.49 -33.05
N GLN A 97 4.21 -18.51 -32.16
CA GLN A 97 5.34 -17.86 -31.49
C GLN A 97 5.93 -18.79 -30.42
N THR A 98 7.27 -18.82 -30.35
CA THR A 98 7.98 -19.47 -29.24
C THR A 98 8.12 -18.49 -28.09
N LEU A 99 7.54 -18.81 -26.94
CA LEU A 99 7.51 -17.96 -25.75
C LEU A 99 8.11 -18.67 -24.54
N VAL A 100 8.53 -17.87 -23.58
CA VAL A 100 9.01 -18.32 -22.27
C VAL A 100 8.04 -17.83 -21.20
N VAL A 101 7.45 -18.77 -20.47
CA VAL A 101 6.58 -18.53 -19.32
C VAL A 101 7.32 -18.94 -18.06
N LYS A 102 7.34 -18.07 -17.05
CA LYS A 102 7.91 -18.40 -15.74
C LYS A 102 6.88 -18.14 -14.67
N GLY A 103 6.67 -19.07 -13.75
CA GLY A 103 5.66 -18.92 -12.71
C GLY A 103 5.64 -20.11 -11.76
N TRP A 104 4.53 -20.23 -11.04
CA TRP A 104 4.31 -21.32 -10.09
C TRP A 104 3.26 -22.28 -10.62
N VAL A 105 3.51 -23.57 -10.42
CA VAL A 105 2.59 -24.64 -10.77
C VAL A 105 1.35 -24.55 -9.87
N ARG A 106 0.19 -24.40 -10.50
CA ARG A 106 -1.13 -24.41 -9.84
C ARG A 106 -1.67 -25.82 -9.75
N THR A 107 -1.60 -26.54 -10.86
CA THR A 107 -1.98 -27.95 -10.94
C THR A 107 -1.10 -28.66 -11.94
N VAL A 108 -0.81 -29.92 -11.68
CA VAL A 108 -0.14 -30.83 -12.61
C VAL A 108 -1.02 -32.06 -12.76
N ARG A 109 -1.23 -32.51 -14.00
CA ARG A 109 -1.95 -33.73 -14.35
C ARG A 109 -1.10 -34.52 -15.33
N VAL A 110 -0.54 -35.62 -14.85
CA VAL A 110 0.25 -36.56 -15.66
C VAL A 110 -0.70 -37.62 -16.22
N GLN A 111 -0.72 -37.78 -17.55
CA GLN A 111 -1.40 -38.88 -18.24
C GLN A 111 -0.36 -39.76 -18.93
N SER A 112 -0.79 -40.88 -19.53
CA SER A 112 0.12 -41.88 -20.10
C SER A 112 1.02 -41.36 -21.23
N SER A 113 0.58 -40.37 -22.00
CA SER A 113 1.33 -39.80 -23.14
C SER A 113 1.59 -38.29 -23.04
N VAL A 114 0.85 -37.59 -22.17
CA VAL A 114 0.87 -36.12 -22.11
C VAL A 114 0.75 -35.67 -20.66
N THR A 115 1.52 -34.65 -20.30
CA THR A 115 1.41 -33.95 -19.02
C THR A 115 0.83 -32.54 -19.24
N PHE A 116 -0.17 -32.20 -18.43
CA PHE A 116 -0.78 -30.86 -18.40
C PHE A 116 -0.34 -30.14 -17.13
N ILE A 117 0.27 -28.97 -17.28
CA ILE A 117 0.75 -28.12 -16.18
C ILE A 117 0.06 -26.76 -16.28
N ASP A 118 -0.73 -26.39 -15.27
CA ASP A 118 -1.28 -25.05 -15.16
C ASP A 118 -0.28 -24.16 -14.43
N VAL A 119 0.17 -23.09 -15.11
CA VAL A 119 1.15 -22.13 -14.56
C VAL A 119 0.48 -20.80 -14.29
N ASN A 120 0.77 -20.18 -13.16
CA ASN A 120 0.36 -18.81 -12.86
C ASN A 120 1.56 -18.00 -12.36
N ASP A 121 1.67 -16.74 -12.81
CA ASP A 121 2.76 -15.83 -12.44
C ASP A 121 2.28 -14.64 -11.60
N GLY A 122 1.00 -14.63 -11.20
CA GLY A 122 0.35 -13.57 -10.43
C GLY A 122 -0.15 -12.38 -11.25
N SER A 123 0.19 -12.28 -12.53
CA SER A 123 -0.14 -11.11 -13.37
C SER A 123 -1.63 -10.99 -13.70
N CYS A 124 -2.35 -12.12 -13.72
CA CYS A 124 -3.79 -12.20 -13.96
C CYS A 124 -4.39 -13.38 -13.16
N LEU A 125 -5.72 -13.52 -13.17
CA LEU A 125 -6.37 -14.65 -12.51
C LEU A 125 -6.18 -15.94 -13.32
N SER A 126 -6.27 -15.84 -14.64
CA SER A 126 -6.08 -16.95 -15.57
C SER A 126 -4.71 -17.59 -15.48
N ASN A 127 -4.70 -18.92 -15.67
CA ASN A 127 -3.46 -19.69 -15.82
C ASN A 127 -3.07 -19.79 -17.29
N MET A 128 -1.79 -20.06 -17.54
CA MET A 128 -1.31 -20.60 -18.81
C MET A 128 -1.25 -22.12 -18.72
N GLN A 129 -2.01 -22.82 -19.57
CA GLN A 129 -1.89 -24.26 -19.69
C GLN A 129 -0.67 -24.60 -20.54
N CYS A 130 0.21 -25.42 -19.98
CA CYS A 130 1.39 -25.96 -20.65
C CYS A 130 1.18 -27.46 -20.89
N VAL A 131 1.32 -27.89 -22.14
CA VAL A 131 1.12 -29.28 -22.59
C VAL A 131 2.47 -29.84 -23.02
N MET A 132 2.91 -30.91 -22.37
CA MET A 132 4.24 -31.48 -22.52
C MET A 132 4.16 -32.98 -22.81
N GLY A 133 4.83 -33.43 -23.87
CA GLY A 133 5.06 -34.86 -24.14
C GLY A 133 6.34 -35.36 -23.48
N SER A 134 6.55 -36.68 -23.48
CA SER A 134 7.77 -37.31 -22.95
C SER A 134 9.03 -36.98 -23.76
N ASP A 135 8.88 -36.44 -24.97
CA ASP A 135 9.94 -36.01 -25.88
C ASP A 135 10.51 -34.62 -25.56
N ALA A 136 9.86 -33.85 -24.67
CA ALA A 136 10.30 -32.49 -24.35
C ALA A 136 11.49 -32.46 -23.37
N ASP A 137 12.39 -31.50 -23.56
CA ASP A 137 13.59 -31.33 -22.74
C ASP A 137 13.22 -31.01 -21.28
N GLY A 138 13.74 -31.80 -20.33
CA GLY A 138 13.43 -31.68 -18.91
C GLY A 138 12.23 -32.51 -18.42
N TYR A 139 11.69 -33.44 -19.23
CA TYR A 139 10.57 -34.31 -18.81
C TYR A 139 10.92 -35.23 -17.64
N ASP A 140 12.20 -35.60 -17.51
CA ASP A 140 12.75 -36.34 -16.37
C ASP A 140 12.43 -35.66 -15.01
N GLN A 141 12.32 -34.33 -14.97
CA GLN A 141 11.94 -33.58 -13.76
C GLN A 141 10.47 -33.76 -13.39
N VAL A 142 9.60 -34.06 -14.37
CA VAL A 142 8.20 -34.42 -14.14
C VAL A 142 8.15 -35.85 -13.57
N GLU A 143 8.86 -36.79 -14.19
CA GLU A 143 8.93 -38.19 -13.75
C GLU A 143 9.54 -38.33 -12.35
N SER A 144 10.55 -37.52 -12.03
CA SER A 144 11.16 -37.49 -10.70
C SER A 144 10.24 -36.89 -9.62
N GLY A 145 9.06 -36.38 -9.98
CA GLY A 145 8.17 -35.68 -9.07
C GLY A 145 8.67 -34.30 -8.61
N SER A 146 9.55 -33.64 -9.36
CA SER A 146 10.02 -32.27 -9.02
C SER A 146 9.02 -31.19 -9.42
N VAL A 147 8.15 -31.45 -10.40
CA VAL A 147 7.10 -30.54 -10.87
C VAL A 147 5.81 -30.76 -10.06
N THR A 148 5.74 -30.15 -8.88
CA THR A 148 4.59 -30.26 -7.95
C THR A 148 3.86 -28.94 -7.78
N THR A 149 2.64 -28.98 -7.24
CA THR A 149 1.88 -27.78 -6.87
C THR A 149 2.71 -26.87 -5.97
N GLY A 150 2.86 -25.59 -6.36
CA GLY A 150 3.68 -24.61 -5.65
C GLY A 150 5.13 -24.53 -6.12
N ALA A 151 5.60 -25.47 -6.96
CA ALA A 151 6.95 -25.42 -7.52
C ALA A 151 7.07 -24.24 -8.51
N SER A 152 8.24 -23.62 -8.54
CA SER A 152 8.56 -22.55 -9.49
C SER A 152 9.27 -23.13 -10.70
N ILE A 153 8.79 -22.77 -11.89
CA ILE A 153 9.26 -23.33 -13.15
C ILE A 153 9.50 -22.25 -14.20
N TRP A 154 10.40 -22.57 -15.12
CA TRP A 154 10.66 -21.87 -16.37
C TRP A 154 10.27 -22.82 -17.49
N VAL A 155 9.39 -22.38 -18.39
CA VAL A 155 8.84 -23.22 -19.46
C VAL A 155 8.97 -22.47 -20.77
N GLN A 156 9.59 -23.12 -21.76
CA GLN A 156 9.65 -22.64 -23.13
C GLN A 156 8.80 -23.52 -24.02
N GLY A 157 8.01 -22.91 -24.89
CA GLY A 157 7.17 -23.65 -25.83
C GLY A 157 6.59 -22.77 -26.92
N ILE A 158 5.85 -23.41 -27.82
CA ILE A 158 5.15 -22.77 -28.94
C ILE A 158 3.69 -22.56 -28.55
N VAL A 159 3.16 -21.36 -28.77
CA VAL A 159 1.74 -21.07 -28.55
C VAL A 159 0.92 -21.74 -29.65
N VAL A 160 -0.05 -22.56 -29.25
CA VAL A 160 -0.95 -23.27 -30.16
C VAL A 160 -2.39 -23.06 -29.75
N LYS A 161 -3.31 -23.31 -30.70
CA LYS A 161 -4.74 -23.26 -30.41
C LYS A 161 -5.09 -24.41 -29.48
N SER A 162 -5.75 -24.09 -28.38
CA SER A 162 -6.17 -25.09 -27.40
C SER A 162 -7.23 -26.01 -27.99
N GLN A 163 -7.11 -27.31 -27.70
CA GLN A 163 -8.15 -28.30 -27.99
C GLN A 163 -9.26 -28.31 -26.93
N GLY A 164 -9.01 -27.72 -25.76
CA GLY A 164 -9.98 -27.63 -24.67
C GLY A 164 -10.89 -26.40 -24.79
N SER A 165 -12.13 -26.52 -24.28
CA SER A 165 -13.13 -25.45 -24.33
C SER A 165 -12.95 -24.34 -23.31
N LYS A 166 -12.07 -24.50 -22.31
CA LYS A 166 -11.88 -23.55 -21.20
C LYS A 166 -10.85 -22.45 -21.47
N GLN A 167 -10.09 -22.55 -22.57
CA GLN A 167 -9.08 -21.58 -22.96
C GLN A 167 -8.91 -21.57 -24.47
N LYS A 168 -8.58 -20.41 -25.06
CA LYS A 168 -8.37 -20.27 -26.50
C LYS A 168 -7.00 -20.77 -26.97
N VAL A 169 -5.97 -20.61 -26.13
CA VAL A 169 -4.58 -20.99 -26.44
C VAL A 169 -3.95 -21.78 -25.31
N GLU A 170 -2.93 -22.57 -25.67
CA GLU A 170 -2.08 -23.31 -24.75
C GLU A 170 -0.62 -23.31 -25.24
N LEU A 171 0.31 -23.64 -24.35
CA LEU A 171 1.74 -23.68 -24.67
C LEU A 171 2.17 -25.13 -24.89
N LYS A 172 2.51 -25.50 -26.12
CA LYS A 172 3.15 -26.80 -26.41
C LYS A 172 4.61 -26.71 -25.99
N VAL A 173 4.97 -27.40 -24.91
CA VAL A 173 6.26 -27.27 -24.23
C VAL A 173 7.36 -27.98 -25.02
N ASN A 174 8.46 -27.25 -25.26
CA ASN A 174 9.70 -27.80 -25.80
C ASN A 174 10.74 -28.05 -24.70
N LYS A 175 10.75 -27.21 -23.67
CA LYS A 175 11.72 -27.29 -22.57
C LYS A 175 11.11 -26.82 -21.24
N ILE A 176 11.39 -27.55 -20.16
CA ILE A 176 11.05 -27.17 -18.79
C ILE A 176 12.29 -27.19 -17.89
N VAL A 177 12.36 -26.22 -16.99
CA VAL A 177 13.37 -26.17 -15.93
C VAL A 177 12.69 -25.84 -14.61
N VAL A 178 12.82 -26.72 -13.62
CA VAL A 178 12.42 -26.44 -12.23
C VAL A 178 13.44 -25.47 -11.64
N VAL A 179 12.97 -24.26 -11.32
CA VAL A 179 13.80 -23.22 -10.69
C VAL A 179 13.87 -23.44 -9.19
N GLY A 180 12.78 -23.93 -8.59
CA GLY A 180 12.69 -24.20 -7.17
C GLY A 180 11.57 -25.19 -6.87
N LYS A 181 11.91 -26.24 -6.12
CA LYS A 181 10.99 -27.30 -5.72
C LYS A 181 9.99 -26.79 -4.68
N SER A 182 8.85 -27.45 -4.56
CA SER A 182 7.88 -27.21 -3.48
C SER A 182 7.86 -28.37 -2.51
N ASP A 183 7.91 -28.04 -1.22
CA ASP A 183 7.81 -29.03 -0.14
C ASP A 183 6.39 -29.62 -0.09
N PRO A 184 6.22 -30.93 0.16
CA PRO A 184 4.91 -31.56 0.32
C PRO A 184 4.04 -30.94 1.43
N SER A 185 4.65 -30.33 2.45
CA SER A 185 3.97 -29.60 3.53
C SER A 185 3.36 -28.26 3.11
N PHE A 186 3.50 -27.88 1.82
CA PHE A 186 2.91 -26.66 1.29
C PHE A 186 1.40 -26.58 1.61
N PRO A 187 0.94 -25.59 2.38
CA PRO A 187 -0.40 -25.61 2.97
C PRO A 187 -1.52 -25.30 1.96
N ILE A 188 -1.20 -24.62 0.85
CA ILE A 188 -2.17 -24.20 -0.17
C ILE A 188 -2.27 -25.29 -1.24
N GLN A 189 -2.91 -26.39 -0.87
CA GLN A 189 -3.21 -27.49 -1.78
C GLN A 189 -4.45 -27.19 -2.63
N LYS A 190 -4.72 -28.02 -3.64
CA LYS A 190 -5.91 -27.93 -4.51
C LYS A 190 -7.18 -28.37 -3.78
N LYS A 191 -7.49 -27.73 -2.66
CA LYS A 191 -8.68 -27.94 -1.84
C LYS A 191 -9.24 -26.60 -1.38
N ARG A 192 -10.54 -26.57 -1.09
CA ARG A 192 -11.17 -25.39 -0.51
C ARG A 192 -10.58 -25.16 0.88
N VAL A 193 -10.18 -23.92 1.15
CA VAL A 193 -9.64 -23.47 2.44
C VAL A 193 -10.45 -22.28 2.92
N SER A 194 -10.66 -22.18 4.23
CA SER A 194 -11.39 -21.06 4.82
C SER A 194 -10.56 -19.78 4.79
N LYS A 195 -11.23 -18.62 4.88
CA LYS A 195 -10.55 -17.32 4.95
C LYS A 195 -9.75 -17.21 6.26
N GLU A 196 -10.27 -17.79 7.34
CA GLU A 196 -9.66 -17.86 8.67
C GLU A 196 -8.33 -18.61 8.61
N PHE A 197 -8.29 -19.78 7.97
CA PHE A 197 -7.05 -20.51 7.76
C PHE A 197 -6.04 -19.68 6.95
N LEU A 198 -6.50 -19.02 5.87
CA LEU A 198 -5.64 -18.18 5.04
C LEU A 198 -5.09 -16.95 5.77
N ARG A 199 -5.79 -16.42 6.79
CA ARG A 199 -5.25 -15.38 7.68
C ARG A 199 -4.04 -15.88 8.47
N THR A 200 -4.04 -17.14 8.94
CA THR A 200 -2.88 -17.75 9.62
C THR A 200 -1.66 -17.98 8.71
N LYS A 201 -1.87 -17.96 7.37
CA LYS A 201 -0.84 -18.14 6.34
C LYS A 201 -0.76 -16.91 5.43
N ALA A 202 -0.79 -15.71 6.02
CA ALA A 202 -0.82 -14.44 5.30
C ALA A 202 0.33 -14.27 4.29
N HIS A 203 1.52 -14.80 4.59
CA HIS A 203 2.69 -14.77 3.69
C HIS A 203 2.52 -15.64 2.43
N LEU A 204 1.59 -16.61 2.40
CA LEU A 204 1.34 -17.48 1.25
C LEU A 204 0.00 -17.21 0.56
N ARG A 205 -0.99 -16.66 1.28
CA ARG A 205 -2.35 -16.46 0.74
C ARG A 205 -2.43 -15.68 -0.58
N PRO A 206 -1.53 -14.72 -0.94
CA PRO A 206 -1.58 -14.06 -2.24
C PRO A 206 -1.46 -15.02 -3.43
N ARG A 207 -0.95 -16.23 -3.20
CA ARG A 207 -0.94 -17.31 -4.20
C ARG A 207 -2.32 -17.95 -4.42
N THR A 208 -3.37 -17.57 -3.70
CA THR A 208 -4.74 -18.06 -3.94
C THR A 208 -5.47 -17.18 -4.94
N ASN A 209 -6.51 -17.70 -5.60
CA ASN A 209 -7.30 -16.92 -6.56
C ASN A 209 -7.89 -15.66 -5.89
N THR A 210 -8.52 -15.82 -4.71
CA THR A 210 -9.17 -14.73 -4.00
C THR A 210 -8.19 -13.63 -3.60
N PHE A 211 -7.08 -13.96 -2.93
CA PHE A 211 -6.16 -12.92 -2.45
C PHE A 211 -5.25 -12.37 -3.55
N GLY A 212 -4.99 -13.14 -4.62
CA GLY A 212 -4.34 -12.61 -5.82
C GLY A 212 -5.21 -11.55 -6.50
N ALA A 213 -6.51 -11.81 -6.66
CA ALA A 213 -7.48 -10.85 -7.19
C ALA A 213 -7.58 -9.61 -6.28
N VAL A 214 -7.70 -9.79 -4.96
CA VAL A 214 -7.74 -8.66 -4.00
C VAL A 214 -6.49 -7.80 -4.10
N ALA A 215 -5.30 -8.41 -4.22
CA ALA A 215 -4.05 -7.68 -4.32
C ALA A 215 -3.96 -6.86 -5.63
N ARG A 216 -4.36 -7.44 -6.77
CA ARG A 216 -4.39 -6.73 -8.06
C ARG A 216 -5.40 -5.58 -8.07
N VAL A 217 -6.61 -5.80 -7.56
CA VAL A 217 -7.63 -4.75 -7.45
C VAL A 217 -7.19 -3.64 -6.49
N ARG A 218 -6.59 -3.97 -5.34
CA ARG A 218 -6.02 -2.97 -4.43
C ARG A 218 -4.91 -2.14 -5.09
N ASN A 219 -4.04 -2.78 -5.87
CA ASN A 219 -3.02 -2.08 -6.64
C ASN A 219 -3.63 -1.13 -7.69
N ALA A 220 -4.66 -1.59 -8.42
CA ALA A 220 -5.36 -0.77 -9.40
C ALA A 220 -6.05 0.45 -8.76
N LEU A 221 -6.68 0.26 -7.58
CA LEU A 221 -7.25 1.35 -6.78
C LEU A 221 -6.17 2.36 -6.38
N ALA A 222 -5.06 1.92 -5.81
CA ALA A 222 -3.99 2.83 -5.40
C ALA A 222 -3.40 3.64 -6.58
N TYR A 223 -3.20 2.99 -7.73
CA TYR A 223 -2.79 3.67 -8.95
C TYR A 223 -3.84 4.68 -9.44
N ALA A 224 -5.12 4.30 -9.45
CA ALA A 224 -6.22 5.17 -9.82
C ALA A 224 -6.34 6.39 -8.90
N THR A 225 -6.12 6.21 -7.59
CA THR A 225 -6.08 7.31 -6.61
C THR A 225 -5.01 8.33 -6.97
N HIS A 226 -3.76 7.89 -7.13
CA HIS A 226 -2.67 8.80 -7.49
C HIS A 226 -2.95 9.49 -8.84
N LYS A 227 -3.46 8.73 -9.81
CA LYS A 227 -3.81 9.26 -11.13
C LYS A 227 -4.89 10.34 -11.04
N PHE A 228 -5.99 10.07 -10.33
CA PHE A 228 -7.09 11.03 -10.13
C PHE A 228 -6.58 12.35 -9.56
N PHE A 229 -5.90 12.30 -8.41
CA PHE A 229 -5.47 13.52 -7.74
C PHE A 229 -4.42 14.28 -8.56
N GLN A 230 -3.42 13.60 -9.12
CA GLN A 230 -2.37 14.27 -9.90
C GLN A 230 -2.88 14.84 -11.23
N GLU A 231 -3.83 14.18 -11.91
CA GLU A 231 -4.45 14.72 -13.12
C GLU A 231 -5.34 15.94 -12.82
N ASN A 232 -5.85 16.08 -11.59
CA ASN A 232 -6.59 17.25 -11.12
C ASN A 232 -5.70 18.30 -10.44
N GLY A 233 -4.36 18.17 -10.51
CA GLY A 233 -3.42 19.20 -10.03
C GLY A 233 -3.03 19.09 -8.55
N PHE A 234 -3.53 18.08 -7.83
CA PHE A 234 -3.17 17.89 -6.42
C PHE A 234 -1.71 17.40 -6.28
N VAL A 235 -1.05 17.87 -5.21
CA VAL A 235 0.29 17.43 -4.84
C VAL A 235 0.23 16.35 -3.75
N TRP A 236 0.86 15.21 -4.01
CA TRP A 236 1.01 14.18 -2.97
C TRP A 236 2.02 14.63 -1.92
N ILE A 237 1.61 14.56 -0.65
CA ILE A 237 2.48 14.84 0.50
C ILE A 237 2.63 13.61 1.38
N SER A 238 3.82 13.44 1.93
CA SER A 238 4.09 12.43 2.96
C SER A 238 4.01 13.08 4.33
N SER A 239 2.86 12.95 5.00
CA SER A 239 2.69 13.41 6.38
C SER A 239 3.55 12.58 7.35
N PRO A 240 4.02 13.16 8.48
CA PRO A 240 4.74 12.42 9.50
C PRO A 240 3.88 11.31 10.12
N ILE A 241 4.46 10.12 10.28
CA ILE A 241 3.79 9.00 10.96
C ILE A 241 3.92 9.10 12.48
N ILE A 242 5.10 9.50 12.97
CA ILE A 242 5.33 9.74 14.39
C ILE A 242 4.94 11.18 14.70
N THR A 243 4.06 11.36 15.67
CA THR A 243 3.50 12.65 16.05
C THR A 243 3.54 12.85 17.56
N ALA A 244 3.66 14.11 17.99
CA ALA A 244 3.43 14.50 19.39
C ALA A 244 2.04 15.15 19.58
N SER A 245 1.20 15.12 18.53
CA SER A 245 -0.14 15.69 18.49
C SER A 245 -1.17 14.59 18.36
N ASP A 246 -2.29 14.76 19.07
CA ASP A 246 -3.53 14.06 18.77
C ASP A 246 -4.31 14.89 17.74
N CYS A 247 -4.58 14.30 16.57
CA CYS A 247 -5.26 14.97 15.47
C CYS A 247 -6.77 15.13 15.74
N GLU A 248 -7.38 14.16 16.43
CA GLU A 248 -8.83 14.11 16.66
C GLU A 248 -9.18 14.47 18.12
N GLY A 249 -8.23 14.38 19.05
CA GLY A 249 -8.39 14.77 20.46
C GLY A 249 -9.16 13.75 21.31
N ALA A 250 -9.50 12.59 20.76
CA ALA A 250 -10.40 11.61 21.38
C ALA A 250 -9.99 10.14 21.18
N GLY A 251 -8.94 9.86 20.39
CA GLY A 251 -8.55 8.50 20.03
C GLY A 251 -7.45 7.93 20.92
N GLU A 252 -7.55 6.64 21.28
CA GLU A 252 -6.41 5.93 21.86
C GLU A 252 -5.29 5.81 20.80
N GLN A 253 -4.10 6.32 21.10
CA GLN A 253 -2.93 6.30 20.21
C GLN A 253 -1.87 5.30 20.69
N PHE A 254 -1.14 4.70 19.75
CA PHE A 254 0.02 3.87 20.09
C PHE A 254 1.21 4.76 20.47
N CYS A 255 1.75 4.57 21.68
CA CYS A 255 2.96 5.24 22.13
C CYS A 255 4.22 4.66 21.46
N VAL A 256 5.10 5.53 21.00
CA VAL A 256 6.40 5.20 20.40
C VAL A 256 7.49 5.69 21.33
N THR A 257 8.26 4.78 21.93
CA THR A 257 9.27 5.11 22.93
C THR A 257 10.53 4.26 22.78
N THR A 258 11.67 4.86 23.11
CA THR A 258 12.97 4.18 23.22
C THR A 258 13.39 3.92 24.66
N LEU A 259 12.60 4.41 25.64
CA LEU A 259 12.89 4.27 27.08
C LEU A 259 12.81 2.81 27.57
N MET A 260 12.03 1.97 26.88
CA MET A 260 11.91 0.56 27.18
C MET A 260 12.92 -0.24 26.35
N GLN A 261 14.09 -0.52 26.92
CA GLN A 261 15.05 -1.43 26.29
C GLN A 261 14.52 -2.87 26.34
N SER A 262 14.32 -3.47 25.16
CA SER A 262 13.85 -4.85 25.01
C SER A 262 14.99 -5.75 24.53
N SER A 263 15.99 -5.97 25.38
CA SER A 263 16.98 -7.03 25.15
C SER A 263 17.74 -7.31 26.43
N GLY A 264 17.73 -8.56 26.89
CA GLY A 264 18.63 -9.08 27.91
C GLY A 264 20.08 -9.16 27.41
N GLU A 265 20.63 -8.06 26.92
CA GLU A 265 22.08 -7.90 26.80
C GLU A 265 22.64 -7.66 28.21
N VAL A 266 23.52 -8.58 28.60
CA VAL A 266 24.00 -8.81 29.98
C VAL A 266 24.87 -7.67 30.54
N ASP A 267 25.01 -6.54 29.83
CA ASP A 267 25.74 -5.34 30.31
C ASP A 267 24.94 -4.03 30.11
N SER A 268 23.62 -4.10 29.94
CA SER A 268 22.76 -2.91 29.96
C SER A 268 22.29 -2.66 31.39
N LEU A 269 22.55 -1.46 31.91
CA LEU A 269 22.03 -0.96 33.19
C LEU A 269 20.49 -0.93 33.15
N VAL A 270 19.85 -2.07 33.38
CA VAL A 270 18.45 -2.13 33.76
C VAL A 270 18.38 -1.51 35.15
N ASP A 271 17.94 -0.26 35.23
CA ASP A 271 16.98 0.13 36.26
C ASP A 271 16.44 1.55 36.03
N CYS A 272 15.12 1.58 35.88
CA CYS A 272 14.24 2.74 35.84
C CYS A 272 14.17 3.47 34.49
N ILE A 273 13.04 3.29 33.80
CA ILE A 273 12.43 4.32 32.96
C ILE A 273 12.67 5.66 33.66
N PRO A 274 13.34 6.65 33.02
CA PRO A 274 13.67 7.91 33.65
C PRO A 274 12.44 8.52 34.31
N LYS A 275 12.59 9.00 35.56
CA LYS A 275 11.50 9.62 36.31
C LYS A 275 11.85 11.04 36.70
N THR A 276 10.85 11.89 36.61
CA THR A 276 10.86 13.23 37.21
C THR A 276 10.87 13.13 38.73
N LYS A 277 11.11 14.27 39.41
CA LYS A 277 11.07 14.35 40.88
C LYS A 277 9.72 13.92 41.47
N ASP A 278 8.64 14.04 40.69
CA ASP A 278 7.28 13.66 41.07
C ASP A 278 6.97 12.17 40.80
N GLY A 279 7.95 11.40 40.32
CA GLY A 279 7.81 9.96 40.04
C GLY A 279 7.14 9.62 38.71
N LEU A 280 6.74 10.62 37.91
CA LEU A 280 6.24 10.46 36.54
C LEU A 280 7.39 10.17 35.57
N ILE A 281 7.09 9.55 34.43
CA ILE A 281 8.06 9.31 33.34
C ILE A 281 8.64 10.66 32.87
N ASP A 282 9.97 10.76 32.85
CA ASP A 282 10.72 11.88 32.30
C ASP A 282 10.90 11.70 30.79
N TRP A 283 9.92 12.18 30.03
CA TRP A 283 9.91 12.13 28.57
C TRP A 283 11.01 12.96 27.91
N SER A 284 11.67 13.87 28.63
CA SER A 284 12.81 14.63 28.09
C SER A 284 14.01 13.74 27.74
N GLN A 285 14.04 12.54 28.31
CA GLN A 285 15.07 11.52 28.07
C GLN A 285 14.68 10.53 26.97
N ASP A 286 13.46 10.59 26.43
CA ASP A 286 13.08 9.78 25.27
C ASP A 286 13.64 10.39 23.98
N PHE A 287 13.59 9.64 22.88
CA PHE A 287 14.22 9.99 21.61
C PHE A 287 13.83 11.39 21.09
N PHE A 288 12.56 11.78 21.24
CA PHE A 288 12.05 13.08 20.77
C PHE A 288 12.03 14.16 21.86
N GLY A 289 12.49 13.85 23.09
CA GLY A 289 12.44 14.75 24.25
C GLY A 289 11.03 15.10 24.73
N LYS A 290 10.00 14.42 24.22
CA LYS A 290 8.58 14.54 24.59
C LYS A 290 7.84 13.25 24.18
N PRO A 291 6.62 13.01 24.70
CA PRO A 291 5.80 11.88 24.27
C PRO A 291 5.59 11.89 22.76
N ALA A 292 5.71 10.72 22.15
CA ALA A 292 5.51 10.51 20.72
C ALA A 292 4.59 9.31 20.49
N PHE A 293 3.79 9.39 19.43
CA PHE A 293 2.72 8.46 19.13
C PHE A 293 2.67 8.17 17.63
N LEU A 294 2.03 7.06 17.26
CA LEU A 294 1.65 6.81 15.87
C LEU A 294 0.40 7.62 15.52
N THR A 295 0.43 8.30 14.38
CA THR A 295 -0.64 9.20 13.98
C THR A 295 -1.95 8.48 13.66
N VAL A 296 -3.06 9.09 14.06
CA VAL A 296 -4.43 8.66 13.69
C VAL A 296 -4.84 9.24 12.33
N SER A 297 -4.24 10.36 11.90
CA SER A 297 -4.56 11.09 10.68
C SER A 297 -3.42 12.06 10.30
N GLY A 298 -3.22 12.27 9.00
CA GLY A 298 -2.29 13.27 8.45
C GLY A 298 -2.93 14.64 8.20
N GLN A 299 -4.21 14.83 8.52
CA GLN A 299 -5.02 15.99 8.18
C GLN A 299 -4.38 17.32 8.61
N LEU A 300 -4.04 17.50 9.89
CA LEU A 300 -3.49 18.78 10.36
C LEU A 300 -2.19 19.15 9.65
N ASN A 301 -1.41 18.16 9.22
CA ASN A 301 -0.24 18.40 8.37
C ASN A 301 -0.66 18.80 6.95
N ALA A 302 -1.65 18.12 6.37
CA ALA A 302 -2.19 18.45 5.05
C ALA A 302 -2.71 19.89 4.98
N GLU A 303 -3.41 20.37 6.01
CA GLU A 303 -3.87 21.76 6.12
C GLU A 303 -2.70 22.75 5.98
N THR A 304 -1.57 22.52 6.65
CA THR A 304 -0.40 23.40 6.52
C THR A 304 0.16 23.43 5.11
N TYR A 305 0.18 22.28 4.42
CA TYR A 305 0.65 22.20 3.04
C TYR A 305 -0.34 22.80 2.05
N ALA A 306 -1.65 22.64 2.25
CA ALA A 306 -2.67 23.23 1.39
C ALA A 306 -2.54 24.76 1.30
N THR A 307 -2.20 25.41 2.42
CA THR A 307 -1.92 26.86 2.42
C THR A 307 -0.68 27.28 1.61
N ALA A 308 0.20 26.34 1.26
CA ALA A 308 1.42 26.59 0.50
C ALA A 308 1.37 26.05 -0.95
N LEU A 309 0.59 24.97 -1.18
CA LEU A 309 0.58 24.21 -2.43
C LEU A 309 -0.81 24.14 -3.09
N SER A 310 -1.79 24.87 -2.55
CA SER A 310 -3.22 24.78 -2.91
C SER A 310 -3.81 23.43 -2.53
N ASP A 311 -3.90 22.49 -3.47
CA ASP A 311 -4.60 21.23 -3.27
C ASP A 311 -3.57 20.12 -3.06
N VAL A 312 -3.72 19.39 -1.95
CA VAL A 312 -2.78 18.33 -1.57
C VAL A 312 -3.53 17.07 -1.18
N TYR A 313 -2.83 15.94 -1.13
CA TYR A 313 -3.39 14.73 -0.53
C TYR A 313 -2.32 13.91 0.15
N THR A 314 -2.69 13.28 1.27
CA THR A 314 -1.90 12.22 1.88
C THR A 314 -2.32 10.87 1.27
N PHE A 315 -1.39 9.93 1.28
CA PHE A 315 -1.68 8.51 1.08
C PHE A 315 -0.67 7.73 1.91
N GLY A 316 -1.07 7.34 3.13
CA GLY A 316 -0.16 6.77 4.11
C GLY A 316 -0.85 5.92 5.17
N PRO A 317 -0.06 5.21 5.99
CA PRO A 317 -0.59 4.41 7.09
C PRO A 317 -1.02 5.31 8.26
N THR A 318 -2.11 4.91 8.91
CA THR A 318 -2.61 5.50 10.16
C THR A 318 -2.99 4.39 11.13
N PHE A 319 -3.06 4.76 12.41
CA PHE A 319 -3.12 3.80 13.51
C PHE A 319 -4.20 4.18 14.50
N ARG A 320 -4.93 3.18 15.01
CA ARG A 320 -5.91 3.34 16.09
C ARG A 320 -5.67 2.26 17.13
N ALA A 321 -5.47 2.67 18.38
CA ALA A 321 -5.15 1.76 19.48
C ALA A 321 -6.39 1.25 20.24
N GLU A 322 -7.59 1.64 19.81
CA GLU A 322 -8.84 1.17 20.39
C GLU A 322 -8.92 -0.36 20.43
N ASN A 323 -9.33 -0.92 21.56
CA ASN A 323 -9.48 -2.37 21.72
C ASN A 323 -10.76 -2.89 21.03
N SER A 324 -10.77 -2.84 19.70
CA SER A 324 -11.90 -3.21 18.84
C SER A 324 -11.56 -4.45 18.01
N ASN A 325 -12.02 -5.62 18.45
CA ASN A 325 -11.89 -6.87 17.69
C ASN A 325 -13.18 -7.18 16.92
N THR A 326 -13.32 -6.56 15.76
CA THR A 326 -14.49 -6.74 14.88
C THR A 326 -14.06 -7.14 13.47
N SER A 327 -15.01 -7.48 12.60
CA SER A 327 -14.72 -7.86 11.20
C SER A 327 -14.28 -6.70 10.30
N ARG A 328 -14.30 -5.45 10.79
CA ARG A 328 -14.09 -4.23 9.99
C ARG A 328 -12.98 -3.30 10.51
N HIS A 329 -12.63 -3.39 11.79
CA HIS A 329 -11.62 -2.55 12.39
C HIS A 329 -10.22 -3.16 12.26
N LEU A 330 -9.23 -2.31 11.99
CA LEU A 330 -7.82 -2.65 11.98
C LEU A 330 -7.09 -1.63 12.85
N ALA A 331 -6.09 -2.09 13.59
CA ALA A 331 -5.22 -1.19 14.36
C ALA A 331 -4.25 -0.39 13.48
N GLU A 332 -3.94 -0.91 12.29
CA GLU A 332 -3.16 -0.27 11.23
C GLU A 332 -3.94 -0.36 9.92
N PHE A 333 -4.19 0.78 9.30
CA PHE A 333 -4.84 0.87 7.99
C PHE A 333 -4.25 2.04 7.20
N TRP A 334 -4.73 2.24 5.97
CA TRP A 334 -4.22 3.29 5.10
C TRP A 334 -5.34 4.28 4.84
N MET A 335 -5.04 5.56 5.00
CA MET A 335 -5.94 6.66 4.67
C MET A 335 -5.44 7.44 3.47
N ILE A 336 -6.40 8.05 2.79
CA ILE A 336 -6.20 8.97 1.68
C ILE A 336 -6.96 10.24 2.08
N GLU A 337 -6.21 11.30 2.33
CA GLU A 337 -6.74 12.52 2.96
C GLU A 337 -6.41 13.71 2.04
N PRO A 338 -7.29 14.05 1.09
CA PRO A 338 -7.13 15.25 0.28
C PRO A 338 -7.54 16.50 1.08
N GLU A 339 -6.84 17.60 0.84
CA GLU A 339 -7.11 18.90 1.44
C GLU A 339 -7.12 19.95 0.32
N LEU A 340 -8.18 20.76 0.26
CA LEU A 340 -8.40 21.73 -0.81
C LEU A 340 -8.36 23.15 -0.26
N ALA A 341 -7.51 24.00 -0.84
CA ALA A 341 -7.49 25.42 -0.48
C ALA A 341 -8.62 26.17 -1.18
N PHE A 342 -9.25 27.13 -0.48
CA PHE A 342 -10.35 27.96 -1.01
C PHE A 342 -11.63 27.17 -1.38
N ALA A 343 -11.78 25.94 -0.91
CA ALA A 343 -12.97 25.12 -1.09
C ALA A 343 -14.04 25.43 -0.01
N ASP A 344 -15.30 25.06 -0.27
CA ASP A 344 -16.36 24.92 0.74
C ASP A 344 -16.87 23.47 0.84
N LEU A 345 -17.90 23.24 1.69
CA LEU A 345 -18.48 21.90 1.88
C LEU A 345 -19.05 21.29 0.59
N ASN A 346 -19.51 22.10 -0.35
CA ASN A 346 -20.01 21.61 -1.63
C ASN A 346 -18.86 21.18 -2.55
N ASP A 347 -17.77 21.94 -2.58
CA ASP A 347 -16.57 21.58 -3.34
C ASP A 347 -15.98 20.26 -2.85
N ASP A 348 -15.94 20.09 -1.53
CA ASP A 348 -15.55 18.84 -0.89
C ASP A 348 -16.46 17.67 -1.29
N MET A 349 -17.78 17.80 -1.09
CA MET A 349 -18.74 16.77 -1.51
C MET A 349 -18.58 16.43 -3.01
N ALA A 350 -18.30 17.42 -3.86
CA ALA A 350 -18.08 17.21 -5.29
C ALA A 350 -16.77 16.44 -5.55
N CYS A 351 -15.68 16.79 -4.85
CA CYS A 351 -14.40 16.10 -4.95
C CYS A 351 -14.52 14.63 -4.49
N ALA A 352 -15.13 14.37 -3.34
CA ALA A 352 -15.37 13.01 -2.83
C ALA A 352 -16.21 12.18 -3.79
N THR A 353 -17.28 12.77 -4.35
CA THR A 353 -18.14 12.10 -5.33
C THR A 353 -17.37 11.75 -6.59
N ALA A 354 -16.66 12.72 -7.18
CA ALA A 354 -15.89 12.53 -8.41
C ALA A 354 -14.78 11.49 -8.23
N TYR A 355 -14.07 11.54 -7.10
CA TYR A 355 -13.03 10.59 -6.75
C TYR A 355 -13.57 9.15 -6.66
N LEU A 356 -14.66 8.93 -5.91
CA LEU A 356 -15.27 7.61 -5.77
C LEU A 356 -15.75 7.05 -7.11
N GLN A 357 -16.49 7.85 -7.87
CA GLN A 357 -16.97 7.43 -9.19
C GLN A 357 -15.81 7.08 -10.11
N TYR A 358 -14.73 7.88 -10.10
CA TYR A 358 -13.54 7.63 -10.91
C TYR A 358 -12.85 6.31 -10.55
N VAL A 359 -12.52 6.07 -9.27
CA VAL A 359 -11.77 4.85 -8.88
C VAL A 359 -12.61 3.59 -9.08
N VAL A 360 -13.92 3.66 -8.84
CA VAL A 360 -14.83 2.53 -9.09
C VAL A 360 -14.90 2.21 -10.58
N LYS A 361 -15.11 3.23 -11.42
CA LYS A 361 -15.09 3.07 -12.89
C LYS A 361 -13.76 2.49 -13.37
N TYR A 362 -12.64 3.00 -12.86
CA TYR A 362 -11.32 2.53 -13.20
C TYR A 362 -11.15 1.02 -12.92
N VAL A 363 -11.61 0.54 -11.75
CA VAL A 363 -11.53 -0.89 -11.42
C VAL A 363 -12.44 -1.73 -12.30
N LEU A 364 -13.66 -1.28 -12.58
CA LEU A 364 -14.59 -2.00 -13.47
C LEU A 364 -14.02 -2.17 -14.89
N GLU A 365 -13.31 -1.15 -15.39
CA GLU A 365 -12.69 -1.16 -16.72
C GLU A 365 -11.37 -1.94 -16.75
N ASN A 366 -10.53 -1.82 -15.72
CA ASN A 366 -9.15 -2.30 -15.74
C ASN A 366 -8.92 -3.61 -14.98
N CYS A 367 -9.92 -4.11 -14.23
CA CYS A 367 -9.81 -5.34 -13.43
C CYS A 367 -10.92 -6.35 -13.74
N LYS A 368 -11.44 -6.35 -14.98
CA LYS A 368 -12.60 -7.15 -15.39
C LYS A 368 -12.54 -8.62 -14.94
N GLU A 369 -11.42 -9.31 -15.19
CA GLU A 369 -11.28 -10.73 -14.84
C GLU A 369 -11.41 -10.99 -13.33
N ASP A 370 -10.81 -10.11 -12.51
CA ASP A 370 -10.88 -10.20 -11.05
C ASP A 370 -12.27 -9.82 -10.51
N MET A 371 -12.92 -8.83 -11.14
CA MET A 371 -14.28 -8.42 -10.80
C MET A 371 -15.31 -9.49 -11.16
N ASP A 372 -15.18 -10.14 -12.31
CA ASP A 372 -16.02 -11.28 -12.71
C ASP A 372 -15.88 -12.45 -11.71
N PHE A 373 -14.67 -12.69 -11.23
CA PHE A 373 -14.42 -13.66 -10.17
C PHE A 373 -15.10 -13.28 -8.85
N PHE A 374 -15.02 -12.01 -8.42
CA PHE A 374 -15.72 -11.55 -7.23
C PHE A 374 -17.24 -11.67 -7.36
N ASN A 375 -17.79 -11.28 -8.50
CA ASN A 375 -19.21 -11.37 -8.77
C ASN A 375 -19.73 -12.82 -8.75
N THR A 376 -18.90 -13.76 -9.18
CA THR A 376 -19.28 -15.18 -9.22
C THR A 376 -19.12 -15.86 -7.85
N TRP A 377 -18.00 -15.62 -7.17
CA TRP A 377 -17.54 -16.47 -6.06
C TRP A 377 -17.52 -15.78 -4.68
N ILE A 378 -17.60 -14.45 -4.64
CA ILE A 378 -17.49 -13.67 -3.39
C ILE A 378 -18.83 -13.03 -3.03
N GLU A 379 -19.36 -12.18 -3.92
CA GLU A 379 -20.62 -11.47 -3.71
C GLU A 379 -21.33 -11.28 -5.06
N LYS A 380 -22.44 -11.99 -5.26
CA LYS A 380 -23.26 -11.84 -6.46
C LYS A 380 -23.90 -10.45 -6.50
N GLY A 381 -23.82 -9.80 -7.66
CA GLY A 381 -24.32 -8.44 -7.88
C GLY A 381 -23.35 -7.33 -7.47
N ILE A 382 -22.09 -7.65 -7.14
CA ILE A 382 -21.08 -6.63 -6.78
C ILE A 382 -20.79 -5.69 -7.95
N ILE A 383 -20.76 -6.20 -9.19
CA ILE A 383 -20.53 -5.38 -10.39
C ILE A 383 -21.68 -4.39 -10.59
N ASP A 384 -22.92 -4.85 -10.47
CA ASP A 384 -24.10 -3.99 -10.63
C ASP A 384 -24.12 -2.90 -9.54
N ARG A 385 -23.85 -3.28 -8.28
CA ARG A 385 -23.74 -2.32 -7.16
C ARG A 385 -22.63 -1.29 -7.38
N LEU A 386 -21.46 -1.70 -7.84
CA LEU A 386 -20.37 -0.76 -8.10
C LEU A 386 -20.66 0.11 -9.33
N SER A 387 -21.35 -0.43 -10.33
CA SER A 387 -21.82 0.34 -11.49
C SER A 387 -22.81 1.42 -11.05
N ASP A 388 -23.73 1.09 -10.13
CA ASP A 388 -24.64 2.05 -9.50
C ASP A 388 -23.87 3.17 -8.79
N VAL A 389 -22.83 2.85 -8.01
CA VAL A 389 -21.99 3.86 -7.35
C VAL A 389 -21.29 4.76 -8.38
N ALA A 390 -20.83 4.20 -9.50
CA ALA A 390 -20.12 4.97 -10.53
C ALA A 390 -21.04 5.84 -11.41
N GLN A 391 -22.34 5.55 -11.47
CA GLN A 391 -23.26 6.16 -12.44
C GLN A 391 -24.38 7.00 -11.81
N LYS A 392 -24.85 6.63 -10.61
CA LYS A 392 -25.95 7.34 -9.95
C LYS A 392 -25.44 8.63 -9.31
N GLU A 393 -26.29 9.64 -9.33
CA GLU A 393 -26.08 10.85 -8.54
C GLU A 393 -26.21 10.55 -7.05
N PHE A 394 -25.31 11.12 -6.26
CA PHE A 394 -25.30 10.92 -4.81
C PHE A 394 -26.40 11.77 -4.21
N VAL A 395 -27.24 11.15 -3.39
CA VAL A 395 -28.30 11.87 -2.68
C VAL A 395 -27.66 12.69 -1.57
N GLN A 396 -28.03 13.97 -1.47
CA GLN A 396 -27.57 14.82 -0.37
C GLN A 396 -28.66 14.95 0.69
N LEU A 397 -28.29 14.76 1.96
CA LEU A 397 -29.21 14.82 3.08
C LEU A 397 -28.55 15.53 4.26
N THR A 398 -29.25 16.47 4.90
CA THR A 398 -28.74 17.00 6.19
C THR A 398 -28.92 15.95 7.28
N TYR A 399 -28.06 15.96 8.30
CA TYR A 399 -28.19 15.09 9.47
C TYR A 399 -29.59 15.19 10.09
N THR A 400 -30.13 16.40 10.22
CA THR A 400 -31.49 16.62 10.74
C THR A 400 -32.54 15.88 9.90
N ASN A 401 -32.46 15.96 8.57
CA ASN A 401 -33.37 15.25 7.69
C ASN A 401 -33.15 13.73 7.74
N ALA A 402 -31.92 13.25 7.96
CA ALA A 402 -31.61 11.84 8.16
C ALA A 402 -32.27 11.29 9.44
N ILE A 403 -32.18 12.03 10.55
CA ILE A 403 -32.86 11.66 11.80
C ILE A 403 -34.37 11.65 11.63
N GLU A 404 -34.95 12.65 10.95
CA GLU A 404 -36.38 12.66 10.66
C GLU A 404 -36.82 11.47 9.80
N LEU A 405 -36.03 11.11 8.79
CA LEU A 405 -36.29 9.96 7.92
C LEU A 405 -36.29 8.65 8.73
N LEU A 406 -35.31 8.48 9.61
CA LEU A 406 -35.20 7.31 10.49
C LEU A 406 -36.37 7.23 11.48
N LEU A 407 -36.75 8.36 12.10
CA LEU A 407 -37.89 8.42 13.03
C LEU A 407 -39.24 8.16 12.35
N LYS A 408 -39.38 8.55 11.08
CA LYS A 408 -40.58 8.27 10.26
C LYS A 408 -40.61 6.81 9.77
N SER A 409 -39.49 6.08 9.87
CA SER A 409 -39.45 4.67 9.48
C SER A 409 -40.33 3.82 10.39
N LYS A 410 -40.90 2.75 9.84
CA LYS A 410 -41.63 1.72 10.63
C LYS A 410 -40.68 0.66 11.20
N LYS A 411 -39.37 0.82 11.02
CA LYS A 411 -38.35 -0.16 11.38
C LYS A 411 -37.98 0.00 12.85
N LYS A 412 -37.78 -1.13 13.53
CA LYS A 412 -37.20 -1.12 14.89
C LYS A 412 -35.69 -1.19 14.76
N PHE A 413 -35.01 -0.19 15.31
CA PHE A 413 -33.56 -0.11 15.39
C PHE A 413 -33.10 -0.60 16.77
N GLU A 414 -31.92 -1.24 16.81
CA GLU A 414 -31.29 -1.66 18.06
C GLU A 414 -30.74 -0.45 18.83
N PHE A 415 -30.18 0.52 18.12
CA PHE A 415 -29.63 1.75 18.64
C PHE A 415 -30.62 2.92 18.54
N PRO A 416 -30.63 3.82 19.54
CA PRO A 416 -31.57 4.92 19.58
C PRO A 416 -31.35 5.89 18.41
N VAL A 417 -32.43 6.29 17.76
CA VAL A 417 -32.44 7.36 16.77
C VAL A 417 -32.88 8.64 17.47
N LYS A 418 -31.92 9.55 17.71
CA LYS A 418 -32.17 10.84 18.34
C LYS A 418 -31.21 11.89 17.81
N TRP A 419 -31.69 13.11 17.62
CA TRP A 419 -30.84 14.25 17.26
C TRP A 419 -29.77 14.47 18.36
N GLY A 420 -28.51 14.60 17.93
CA GLY A 420 -27.34 14.69 18.82
C GLY A 420 -26.66 13.35 19.10
N CYS A 421 -27.17 12.23 18.57
CA CYS A 421 -26.47 10.94 18.59
C CYS A 421 -25.86 10.64 17.22
N ASP A 422 -24.70 9.98 17.22
CA ASP A 422 -24.05 9.56 15.99
C ASP A 422 -24.82 8.41 15.32
N LEU A 423 -24.77 8.36 13.99
CA LEU A 423 -25.47 7.34 13.21
C LEU A 423 -24.74 6.01 13.33
N GLN A 424 -25.50 4.96 13.63
CA GLN A 424 -24.95 3.60 13.69
C GLN A 424 -25.06 2.92 12.33
N SER A 425 -24.27 1.86 12.12
CA SER A 425 -24.25 1.14 10.83
C SER A 425 -25.63 0.65 10.37
N GLU A 426 -26.54 0.31 11.29
CA GLU A 426 -27.91 -0.07 10.91
C GLU A 426 -28.76 1.10 10.38
N HIS A 427 -28.49 2.32 10.86
CA HIS A 427 -29.13 3.56 10.42
C HIS A 427 -28.60 3.95 9.04
N GLU A 428 -27.29 3.96 8.85
CA GLU A 428 -26.61 4.24 7.57
C GLU A 428 -27.09 3.30 6.46
N ARG A 429 -27.19 1.99 6.77
CA ARG A 429 -27.70 0.98 5.84
C ARG A 429 -29.16 1.18 5.52
N TYR A 430 -30.00 1.52 6.50
CA TYR A 430 -31.42 1.77 6.23
C TYR A 430 -31.59 2.94 5.26
N ILE A 431 -30.85 4.03 5.48
CA ILE A 431 -30.86 5.21 4.62
C ILE A 431 -30.49 4.83 3.18
N THR A 432 -29.35 4.16 3.00
CA THR A 432 -28.85 3.82 1.65
C THR A 432 -29.65 2.69 0.99
N GLU A 433 -29.83 1.56 1.66
CA GLU A 433 -30.37 0.32 1.07
C GLU A 433 -31.90 0.34 0.94
N GLU A 434 -32.61 0.91 1.93
CA GLU A 434 -34.08 0.86 1.97
C GLU A 434 -34.72 2.21 1.59
N ALA A 435 -34.29 3.32 2.19
CA ALA A 435 -34.93 4.61 1.94
C ALA A 435 -34.59 5.19 0.55
N PHE A 436 -33.34 5.01 0.11
CA PHE A 436 -32.87 5.48 -1.20
C PHE A 436 -32.54 4.34 -2.18
N ASN A 437 -33.08 3.14 -1.98
CA ASN A 437 -33.04 2.02 -2.94
C ASN A 437 -31.64 1.68 -3.48
N GLY A 438 -30.64 1.66 -2.60
CA GLY A 438 -29.26 1.34 -2.96
C GLY A 438 -28.49 2.49 -3.63
N CYS A 439 -28.95 3.74 -3.52
CA CYS A 439 -28.16 4.89 -3.92
C CYS A 439 -27.13 5.27 -2.83
N PRO A 440 -25.93 5.75 -3.22
CA PRO A 440 -25.03 6.44 -2.29
C PRO A 440 -25.66 7.72 -1.75
N VAL A 441 -25.38 8.03 -0.49
CA VAL A 441 -25.95 9.18 0.21
C VAL A 441 -24.84 9.93 0.93
N ILE A 442 -24.80 11.25 0.77
CA ILE A 442 -23.94 12.14 1.55
C ILE A 442 -24.79 12.74 2.66
N ILE A 443 -24.41 12.49 3.90
CA ILE A 443 -25.02 13.14 5.07
C ILE A 443 -24.15 14.32 5.47
N ARG A 444 -24.75 15.51 5.62
CA ARG A 444 -24.04 16.75 5.94
C ARG A 444 -24.63 17.52 7.12
N ASP A 445 -23.90 18.51 7.63
CA ASP A 445 -24.32 19.40 8.73
C ASP A 445 -24.61 18.66 10.04
N TYR A 446 -23.61 17.94 10.55
CA TYR A 446 -23.71 17.18 11.81
C TYR A 446 -23.74 18.09 13.05
N PRO A 447 -24.31 17.64 14.18
CA PRO A 447 -24.24 18.37 15.45
C PRO A 447 -22.79 18.61 15.89
N LYS A 448 -22.50 19.82 16.36
CA LYS A 448 -21.15 20.23 16.79
C LYS A 448 -20.58 19.33 17.88
N GLU A 449 -21.41 18.86 18.80
CA GLU A 449 -21.01 18.14 20.01
C GLU A 449 -20.49 16.72 19.74
N ILE A 450 -20.73 16.16 18.55
CA ILE A 450 -20.34 14.79 18.19
C ILE A 450 -19.30 14.73 17.07
N LYS A 451 -18.71 15.88 16.71
CA LYS A 451 -17.71 15.99 15.66
C LYS A 451 -16.46 16.71 16.17
N ALA A 452 -15.38 16.60 15.41
CA ALA A 452 -14.06 17.08 15.83
C ALA A 452 -14.00 18.62 15.93
N PHE A 453 -13.07 19.11 16.75
CA PHE A 453 -12.93 20.53 17.09
C PHE A 453 -12.59 21.44 15.90
N TYR A 454 -11.96 20.90 14.85
CA TYR A 454 -11.50 21.66 13.69
C TYR A 454 -12.62 21.97 12.68
N MET A 455 -13.80 21.32 12.80
CA MET A 455 -14.86 21.49 11.81
C MET A 455 -15.52 22.87 11.93
N ARG A 456 -15.68 23.58 10.80
CA ARG A 456 -16.32 24.91 10.78
C ARG A 456 -17.72 24.83 11.38
N GLN A 457 -17.99 25.70 12.35
CA GLN A 457 -19.34 25.88 12.87
C GLN A 457 -20.23 26.56 11.83
N ASN A 458 -21.40 25.98 11.57
CA ASN A 458 -22.39 26.56 10.68
C ASN A 458 -23.06 27.78 11.32
N ASP A 459 -23.68 28.61 10.49
CA ASP A 459 -24.31 29.87 10.89
C ASP A 459 -25.52 29.68 11.83
N ASP A 460 -26.06 28.45 11.92
CA ASP A 460 -27.12 28.07 12.86
C ASP A 460 -26.65 27.94 14.32
N GLY A 461 -25.33 27.96 14.55
CA GLY A 461 -24.70 27.83 15.85
C GLY A 461 -24.78 26.43 16.48
N LYS A 462 -25.38 25.44 15.81
CA LYS A 462 -25.66 24.09 16.34
C LYS A 462 -24.97 22.98 15.57
N THR A 463 -24.77 23.17 14.27
CA THR A 463 -24.15 22.17 13.40
C THR A 463 -22.76 22.61 12.95
N VAL A 464 -22.00 21.68 12.40
CA VAL A 464 -20.71 21.91 11.76
C VAL A 464 -20.73 21.45 10.31
N ALA A 465 -19.94 22.09 9.46
CA ALA A 465 -19.74 21.76 8.06
C ALA A 465 -18.96 20.45 7.91
N ALA A 466 -19.60 19.34 8.28
CA ALA A 466 -19.10 17.99 8.18
C ALA A 466 -19.92 17.22 7.15
N MET A 467 -19.30 16.26 6.47
CA MET A 467 -20.02 15.30 5.63
C MET A 467 -19.50 13.88 5.80
N ASP A 468 -20.39 12.90 5.68
CA ASP A 468 -20.05 11.48 5.61
C ASP A 468 -20.68 10.88 4.35
N VAL A 469 -19.88 10.13 3.57
CA VAL A 469 -20.35 9.43 2.37
C VAL A 469 -20.74 7.98 2.70
N LEU A 470 -22.03 7.69 2.59
CA LEU A 470 -22.61 6.38 2.81
C LEU A 470 -22.73 5.61 1.49
N VAL A 471 -22.09 4.43 1.44
CA VAL A 471 -22.15 3.53 0.28
C VAL A 471 -22.90 2.25 0.65
N PRO A 472 -23.90 1.81 -0.13
CA PRO A 472 -24.70 0.62 0.19
C PRO A 472 -23.86 -0.63 0.49
N ARG A 473 -24.28 -1.40 1.51
CA ARG A 473 -23.60 -2.60 2.05
C ARG A 473 -22.22 -2.40 2.64
N VAL A 474 -21.61 -1.22 2.48
CA VAL A 474 -20.46 -0.81 3.28
C VAL A 474 -21.03 -0.28 4.59
N THR A 475 -20.55 -0.85 5.69
CA THR A 475 -21.16 -0.71 7.03
C THR A 475 -20.26 0.04 8.00
N SER A 476 -19.36 0.79 7.41
CA SER A 476 -18.49 1.77 8.00
C SER A 476 -18.54 2.89 6.98
N SER A 477 -19.00 4.08 7.36
CA SER A 477 -18.88 5.28 6.53
C SER A 477 -17.54 5.23 5.80
N LEU A 478 -17.57 5.32 4.46
CA LEU A 478 -16.35 5.36 3.67
C LEU A 478 -15.81 6.76 3.96
N LEU A 479 -15.00 6.87 5.01
CA LEU A 479 -14.38 8.12 5.43
C LEU A 479 -13.37 8.47 4.34
N ILE A 480 -13.86 9.13 3.30
CA ILE A 480 -13.05 10.04 2.53
C ILE A 480 -13.13 11.33 3.33
N SER A 481 -12.22 11.41 4.29
CA SER A 481 -11.94 12.60 5.04
C SER A 481 -11.23 13.57 4.10
N ILE A 482 -12.03 14.33 3.38
CA ILE A 482 -11.58 15.56 2.73
C ILE A 482 -11.90 16.66 3.73
N PHE A 483 -10.95 17.55 4.00
CA PHE A 483 -11.21 18.70 4.85
C PHE A 483 -11.00 20.00 4.08
N ILE A 484 -11.56 21.04 4.66
CA ILE A 484 -11.69 22.35 4.04
C ILE A 484 -11.12 23.38 4.98
N ILE A 485 -10.20 24.19 4.44
CA ILE A 485 -9.78 25.43 5.07
C ILE A 485 -10.80 26.52 4.73
N PHE A 486 -11.62 26.88 5.73
CA PHE A 486 -12.34 28.15 5.68
C PHE A 486 -11.40 29.29 6.07
N ASN A 487 -11.09 30.14 5.10
CA ASN A 487 -10.21 31.29 5.28
C ASN A 487 -10.95 32.42 6.00
N SER A 488 -10.97 32.39 7.34
CA SER A 488 -10.88 33.59 8.18
C SER A 488 -10.56 33.17 9.62
N GLU A 489 -9.35 33.49 10.06
CA GLU A 489 -8.76 33.24 11.39
C GLU A 489 -7.98 31.92 11.57
N PHE A 490 -6.67 32.07 11.39
CA PHE A 490 -5.60 31.15 11.76
C PHE A 490 -5.83 30.47 13.13
N SER A 491 -6.28 29.21 13.13
CA SER A 491 -6.30 28.36 14.33
C SER A 491 -5.06 27.44 14.43
N ALA A 492 -4.53 26.96 13.30
CA ALA A 492 -3.43 25.97 13.30
C ALA A 492 -2.04 26.54 13.70
N VAL A 493 -1.76 27.82 13.46
CA VAL A 493 -0.45 28.42 13.79
C VAL A 493 -0.25 28.63 15.28
N HIS A 494 -1.32 28.68 16.08
CA HIS A 494 -1.20 28.82 17.53
C HIS A 494 -0.76 27.53 18.24
N MET A 495 -0.86 26.36 17.58
CA MET A 495 -0.54 25.06 18.18
C MET A 495 0.93 24.63 17.99
N PHE A 496 1.65 25.25 17.04
CA PHE A 496 3.06 24.92 16.73
C PHE A 496 4.08 25.94 17.25
N ILE A 497 3.65 27.01 17.93
CA ILE A 497 4.51 28.07 18.48
C ILE A 497 4.74 27.97 20.00
N HIS A 498 4.43 26.83 20.63
CA HIS A 498 4.84 26.58 22.03
C HIS A 498 5.67 25.32 22.23
#